data_AF-A0A660RSK8-F1
#
_entry.id   AF-A0A660RSK8-F1
#
_cell.length_a   1.000
_cell.length_b   1.000
_cell.length_c   1.000
_cell.angle_alpha   90.00
_cell.angle_beta   90.00
_cell.angle_gamma   90.00
#
_symmetry.space_group_name_H-M   'P 1'
#
loop_
_entity.id
_entity.type
_entity.pdbx_description
1 polymer ?
#
loop_
_entity_poly.entity_id
_entity_poly.type
_entity_poly.pdbx_seq_one_letter_code
_entity_poly.pdbx_strand_id
1 'polypeptide(L)'
;MLSVNEFGAFYTLKDLPEDLQHNFYRICAKWNLRIPEKDVVIYEARSLEEFRDITGQTYRIGGLYSDGAIIVQPFLVLERKGLFERIIIHELLHWVLQENYELPKWFEEGFIMTVLEIRPQDMDGLHRFYLEKFLKEVKYEDIRLYLDSHRISSDGRDNKSSDVPR
;
A
#
# COMPACT_ATOMS: atom_id res chain seq x y z
N MET A 1 9.70 18.87 -20.59
CA MET A 1 10.65 19.01 -19.47
C MET A 1 10.00 19.90 -18.44
N LEU A 2 9.34 19.29 -17.44
CA LEU A 2 8.85 20.03 -16.27
C LEU A 2 10.03 20.20 -15.30
N SER A 3 10.17 21.40 -14.74
CA SER A 3 11.32 21.84 -13.95
C SER A 3 11.44 21.06 -12.63
N VAL A 4 12.59 20.43 -12.43
CA VAL A 4 12.93 19.51 -11.33
C VAL A 4 13.19 20.22 -9.98
N ASN A 5 12.92 21.52 -9.84
CA ASN A 5 13.43 22.29 -8.68
C ASN A 5 12.40 22.85 -7.69
N GLU A 6 11.09 22.70 -7.90
CA GLU A 6 10.09 23.21 -6.93
C GLU A 6 9.30 22.11 -6.21
N PHE A 7 9.15 20.93 -6.80
CA PHE A 7 8.36 19.82 -6.28
C PHE A 7 9.19 18.52 -6.30
N GLY A 8 8.83 17.54 -5.48
CA GLY A 8 9.38 16.18 -5.56
C GLY A 8 9.06 15.49 -6.90
N ALA A 9 9.50 14.25 -7.04
CA ALA A 9 9.31 13.50 -8.27
C ALA A 9 8.03 12.66 -8.21
N PHE A 10 7.34 12.57 -9.34
CA PHE A 10 6.11 11.79 -9.48
C PHE A 10 6.35 10.59 -10.40
N TYR A 11 5.85 9.45 -9.97
CA TYR A 11 5.95 8.18 -10.67
C TYR A 11 4.60 7.48 -10.67
N THR A 12 4.46 6.53 -11.57
CA THR A 12 3.44 5.49 -11.56
C THR A 12 4.11 4.14 -11.43
N LEU A 13 3.31 3.06 -11.29
CA LEU A 13 3.83 1.70 -11.29
C LEU A 13 4.71 1.39 -12.52
N LYS A 14 4.40 1.99 -13.69
CA LYS A 14 5.12 1.77 -14.95
C LYS A 14 6.52 2.40 -14.97
N ASP A 15 6.76 3.40 -14.13
CA ASP A 15 8.03 4.11 -14.04
C ASP A 15 9.01 3.44 -13.06
N LEU A 16 8.56 2.44 -12.30
CA LEU A 16 9.39 1.71 -11.33
C LEU A 16 10.28 0.66 -12.02
N PRO A 17 11.35 0.17 -11.38
CA PRO A 17 12.18 -0.90 -11.94
C PRO A 17 11.37 -2.16 -12.32
N GLU A 18 11.68 -2.79 -13.45
CA GLU A 18 10.93 -3.94 -13.99
C GLU A 18 10.84 -5.11 -13.00
N ASP A 19 11.93 -5.43 -12.30
CA ASP A 19 11.95 -6.50 -11.30
C ASP A 19 10.99 -6.24 -10.13
N LEU A 20 10.90 -4.98 -9.68
CA LEU A 20 9.96 -4.57 -8.64
C LEU A 20 8.52 -4.71 -9.14
N GLN A 21 8.25 -4.25 -10.36
CA GLN A 21 6.93 -4.41 -10.98
C GLN A 21 6.55 -5.89 -11.07
N HIS A 22 7.47 -6.74 -11.54
CA HIS A 22 7.27 -8.18 -11.63
C HIS A 22 6.95 -8.80 -10.27
N ASN A 23 7.70 -8.43 -9.22
CA ASN A 23 7.47 -8.94 -7.87
C ASN A 23 6.09 -8.52 -7.33
N PHE A 24 5.69 -7.27 -7.54
CA PHE A 24 4.35 -6.79 -7.19
C PHE A 24 3.24 -7.56 -7.93
N TYR A 25 3.35 -7.71 -9.26
CA TYR A 25 2.36 -8.45 -10.06
C TYR A 25 2.29 -9.93 -9.65
N ARG A 26 3.43 -10.55 -9.33
CA ARG A 26 3.50 -11.94 -8.86
C ARG A 26 2.76 -12.10 -7.53
N ILE A 27 2.91 -11.17 -6.59
CA ILE A 27 2.16 -11.19 -5.31
C ILE A 27 0.66 -11.06 -5.59
N CYS A 28 0.26 -10.06 -6.40
CA CYS A 28 -1.15 -9.87 -6.74
C CYS A 28 -1.76 -11.11 -7.39
N ALA A 29 -1.05 -11.73 -8.34
CA ALA A 29 -1.48 -12.95 -9.00
C ALA A 29 -1.60 -14.14 -8.03
N LYS A 30 -0.58 -14.37 -7.18
CA LYS A 30 -0.58 -15.45 -6.18
C LYS A 30 -1.80 -15.39 -5.26
N TRP A 31 -2.20 -14.18 -4.88
CA TRP A 31 -3.30 -13.95 -3.94
C TRP A 31 -4.63 -13.59 -4.61
N ASN A 32 -4.69 -13.60 -5.94
CA ASN A 32 -5.85 -13.19 -6.73
C ASN A 32 -6.39 -11.80 -6.32
N LEU A 33 -5.47 -10.84 -6.14
CA LEU A 33 -5.80 -9.45 -5.83
C LEU A 33 -6.13 -8.70 -7.13
N ARG A 34 -7.23 -7.95 -7.14
CA ARG A 34 -7.61 -7.11 -8.27
C ARG A 34 -6.82 -5.81 -8.22
N ILE A 35 -5.96 -5.59 -9.21
CA ILE A 35 -5.26 -4.30 -9.35
C ILE A 35 -6.27 -3.26 -9.85
N PRO A 36 -6.41 -2.10 -9.17
CA PRO A 36 -7.31 -1.05 -9.62
C PRO A 36 -6.95 -0.54 -11.03
N GLU A 37 -7.97 -0.15 -11.81
CA GLU A 37 -7.78 0.33 -13.19
C GLU A 37 -7.12 1.71 -13.25
N LYS A 38 -7.32 2.53 -12.21
CA LYS A 38 -6.71 3.84 -12.08
C LYS A 38 -5.29 3.69 -11.53
N ASP A 39 -4.30 4.16 -12.28
CA ASP A 39 -2.91 4.20 -11.81
C ASP A 39 -2.78 4.99 -10.50
N VAL A 40 -2.03 4.43 -9.54
CA VAL A 40 -1.63 5.15 -8.32
C VAL A 40 -0.48 6.10 -8.62
N VAL A 41 -0.55 7.29 -8.01
CA VAL A 41 0.54 8.26 -8.06
C VAL A 41 1.49 8.00 -6.91
N ILE A 42 2.78 7.89 -7.21
CA ILE A 42 3.85 7.76 -6.23
C ILE A 42 4.62 9.08 -6.21
N TYR A 43 4.62 9.75 -5.07
CA TYR A 43 5.36 10.97 -4.82
C TYR A 43 6.61 10.67 -3.99
N GLU A 44 7.77 10.86 -4.59
CA GLU A 44 9.05 10.85 -3.91
C GLU A 44 9.32 12.23 -3.31
N ALA A 45 9.38 12.31 -1.98
CA ALA A 45 9.76 13.54 -1.29
C ALA A 45 11.21 13.91 -1.59
N ARG A 46 11.48 15.21 -1.74
CA ARG A 46 12.82 15.79 -1.97
C ARG A 46 13.76 15.59 -0.80
N SER A 47 13.20 15.52 0.41
CA SER A 47 13.94 15.36 1.64
C SER A 47 13.12 14.60 2.68
N LEU A 48 13.79 14.11 3.72
CA LEU A 48 13.11 13.53 4.88
C LEU A 48 12.21 14.56 5.58
N GLU A 49 12.61 15.82 5.61
CA GLU A 49 11.82 16.91 6.19
C GLU A 49 10.50 17.10 5.43
N GLU A 50 10.55 17.18 4.10
CA GLU A 50 9.33 17.27 3.29
C GLU A 50 8.43 16.04 3.49
N PHE A 51 9.01 14.85 3.53
CA PHE A 51 8.26 13.62 3.81
C PHE A 51 7.50 13.73 5.14
N ARG A 52 8.16 14.18 6.22
CA ARG A 52 7.53 14.37 7.52
C ARG A 52 6.46 15.44 7.47
N ASP A 53 6.70 16.55 6.79
CA ASP A 53 5.78 17.68 6.76
C ASP A 53 4.49 17.33 5.99
N ILE A 54 4.59 16.51 4.92
CA ILE A 54 3.44 16.01 4.16
C ILE A 54 2.69 14.93 4.93
N THR A 55 3.40 13.95 5.51
CA THR A 55 2.76 12.75 6.08
C THR A 55 2.43 12.87 7.58
N GLY A 56 3.06 13.81 8.28
CA GLY A 56 3.08 13.89 9.75
C GLY A 56 3.89 12.77 10.41
N GLN A 57 4.58 11.91 9.64
CA GLN A 57 5.20 10.69 10.14
C GLN A 57 6.68 10.88 10.45
N THR A 58 7.17 10.15 11.44
CA THR A 58 8.61 10.14 11.78
C THR A 58 9.43 9.42 10.70
N TYR A 59 10.74 9.65 10.66
CA TYR A 59 11.65 9.04 9.68
C TYR A 59 11.82 7.51 9.80
N ARG A 60 11.07 6.87 10.71
CA ARG A 60 11.06 5.42 10.93
C ARG A 60 10.28 4.67 9.84
N ILE A 61 9.26 5.29 9.25
CA ILE A 61 8.51 4.69 8.13
C ILE A 61 9.07 5.18 6.80
N GLY A 62 9.11 4.31 5.80
CA GLY A 62 9.66 4.63 4.48
C GLY A 62 8.65 5.23 3.50
N GLY A 63 7.36 4.98 3.72
CA GLY A 63 6.26 5.35 2.85
C GLY A 63 4.93 5.45 3.58
N LEU A 64 3.93 5.98 2.88
CA LEU A 64 2.53 6.03 3.30
C LEU A 64 1.63 6.10 2.07
N TYR A 65 0.74 5.13 1.92
CA TYR A 65 -0.44 5.26 1.09
C TYR A 65 -1.54 6.03 1.84
N SER A 66 -2.06 7.10 1.22
CA SER A 66 -3.19 7.89 1.73
C SER A 66 -3.94 8.52 0.58
N ASP A 67 -5.27 8.45 0.60
CA ASP A 67 -6.18 9.15 -0.33
C ASP A 67 -5.83 8.96 -1.83
N GLY A 68 -5.44 7.76 -2.24
CA GLY A 68 -5.13 7.44 -3.64
C GLY A 68 -3.73 7.82 -4.10
N ALA A 69 -2.84 8.22 -3.19
CA ALA A 69 -1.45 8.52 -3.46
C ALA A 69 -0.51 7.79 -2.50
N ILE A 70 0.66 7.40 -3.00
CA ILE A 70 1.77 6.86 -2.22
C ILE A 70 2.78 7.99 -2.03
N ILE A 71 3.07 8.37 -0.79
CA ILE A 71 4.12 9.33 -0.45
C ILE A 71 5.29 8.55 0.14
N VAL A 72 6.52 8.77 -0.34
CA VAL A 72 7.70 8.07 0.18
C VAL A 72 8.87 9.00 0.47
N GLN A 73 9.76 8.54 1.36
CA GLN A 73 11.08 9.14 1.55
C GLN A 73 11.85 9.16 0.21
N PRO A 74 12.88 10.02 0.05
CA PRO A 74 13.71 10.01 -1.15
C PRO A 74 14.20 8.61 -1.49
N PHE A 75 14.12 8.20 -2.76
CA PHE A 75 14.46 6.84 -3.20
C PHE A 75 15.89 6.49 -2.80
N LEU A 76 16.83 7.41 -3.01
CA LEU A 76 18.23 7.23 -2.61
C LEU A 76 18.40 6.93 -1.11
N VAL A 77 17.54 7.49 -0.25
CA VAL A 77 17.55 7.18 1.19
C VAL A 77 17.05 5.77 1.44
N LEU A 78 15.97 5.36 0.78
CA LEU A 78 15.42 4.01 0.89
C LEU A 78 16.38 2.94 0.34
N GLU A 79 17.04 3.22 -0.79
CA GLU A 79 18.05 2.35 -1.41
C GLU A 79 19.25 2.16 -0.49
N ARG A 80 19.78 3.24 0.09
CA ARG A 80 20.91 3.18 1.05
C ARG A 80 20.58 2.38 2.31
N LYS A 81 19.30 2.34 2.70
CA LYS A 81 18.81 1.50 3.80
C LYS A 81 18.54 0.05 3.38
N GLY A 82 18.59 -0.28 2.09
CA GLY A 82 18.19 -1.57 1.55
C GLY A 82 16.68 -1.82 1.66
N LEU A 83 15.87 -0.76 1.71
CA LEU A 83 14.43 -0.81 1.99
C LEU A 83 13.55 -0.41 0.81
N PHE A 84 14.14 0.12 -0.28
CA PHE A 84 13.42 0.67 -1.41
C PHE A 84 12.31 -0.25 -1.94
N GLU A 85 12.68 -1.43 -2.43
CA GLU A 85 11.72 -2.36 -3.01
C GLU A 85 10.64 -2.77 -2.03
N ARG A 86 11.03 -3.13 -0.80
CA ARG A 86 10.10 -3.59 0.24
C ARG A 86 9.07 -2.53 0.60
N ILE A 87 9.50 -1.27 0.75
CA ILE A 87 8.61 -0.15 1.08
C ILE A 87 7.66 0.14 -0.07
N ILE A 88 8.17 0.22 -1.31
CA ILE A 88 7.31 0.53 -2.46
C ILE A 88 6.25 -0.56 -2.67
N ILE A 89 6.62 -1.84 -2.60
CA ILE A 89 5.65 -2.94 -2.72
C ILE A 89 4.65 -2.91 -1.55
N HIS A 90 5.10 -2.60 -0.33
CA HIS A 90 4.21 -2.46 0.83
C HIS A 90 3.12 -1.40 0.59
N GLU A 91 3.49 -0.20 0.13
CA GLU A 91 2.51 0.87 -0.16
C GLU A 91 1.63 0.55 -1.38
N LEU A 92 2.17 -0.12 -2.40
CA LEU A 92 1.38 -0.59 -3.54
C LEU A 92 0.33 -1.63 -3.11
N LEU A 93 0.64 -2.46 -2.12
CA LEU A 93 -0.33 -3.42 -1.57
C LEU A 93 -1.41 -2.71 -0.74
N HIS A 94 -1.07 -1.65 0.01
CA HIS A 94 -2.07 -0.79 0.65
C HIS A 94 -3.04 -0.22 -0.39
N TRP A 95 -2.52 0.33 -1.49
CA TRP A 95 -3.35 0.82 -2.60
C TRP A 95 -4.29 -0.26 -3.15
N VAL A 96 -3.77 -1.45 -3.47
CA VAL A 96 -4.59 -2.56 -3.99
C VAL A 96 -5.66 -2.98 -2.97
N LEU A 97 -5.32 -3.04 -1.69
CA LEU A 97 -6.24 -3.53 -0.66
C LEU A 97 -7.34 -2.51 -0.35
N GLN A 98 -6.98 -1.25 -0.12
CA GLN A 98 -7.95 -0.21 0.26
C GLN A 98 -8.92 0.17 -0.87
N GLU A 99 -8.52 0.01 -2.14
CA GLU A 99 -9.41 0.22 -3.29
C GLU A 99 -10.44 -0.92 -3.50
N ASN A 100 -10.21 -2.10 -2.91
CA ASN A 100 -11.02 -3.28 -3.16
C ASN A 100 -11.70 -3.86 -1.91
N TYR A 101 -11.24 -3.52 -0.71
CA TYR A 101 -11.65 -4.15 0.54
C TYR A 101 -11.78 -3.15 1.69
N GLU A 102 -12.74 -3.39 2.59
CA GLU A 102 -12.88 -2.69 3.87
C GLU A 102 -12.28 -3.53 5.00
N LEU A 103 -10.94 -3.53 5.11
CA LEU A 103 -10.23 -4.37 6.07
C LEU A 103 -9.96 -3.63 7.39
N PRO A 104 -10.01 -4.33 8.54
CA PRO A 104 -9.47 -3.77 9.75
C PRO A 104 -7.94 -3.62 9.62
N LYS A 105 -7.39 -2.48 10.06
CA LYS A 105 -5.97 -2.14 9.88
C LYS A 105 -4.99 -3.25 10.28
N TRP A 106 -5.24 -3.96 11.38
CA TRP A 106 -4.37 -5.05 11.82
C TRP A 106 -4.30 -6.20 10.80
N PHE A 107 -5.39 -6.47 10.09
CA PHE A 107 -5.44 -7.52 9.08
C PHE A 107 -4.70 -7.08 7.83
N GLU A 108 -4.95 -5.85 7.36
CA GLU A 108 -4.29 -5.28 6.19
C GLU A 108 -2.76 -5.28 6.36
N GLU A 109 -2.27 -4.69 7.44
CA GLU A 109 -0.85 -4.64 7.79
C GLU A 109 -0.25 -6.05 7.96
N GLY A 110 -0.96 -6.92 8.69
CA GLY A 110 -0.56 -8.31 8.94
C GLY A 110 -0.45 -9.15 7.67
N PHE A 111 -1.41 -8.99 6.76
CA PHE A 111 -1.41 -9.62 5.45
C PHE A 111 -0.23 -9.12 4.61
N ILE A 112 -0.04 -7.80 4.49
CA ILE A 112 1.06 -7.22 3.71
C ILE A 112 2.41 -7.73 4.24
N MET A 113 2.64 -7.69 5.55
CA MET A 113 3.87 -8.21 6.15
C MET A 113 4.06 -9.71 5.87
N THR A 114 2.99 -10.51 5.92
CA THR A 114 3.04 -11.94 5.65
C THR A 114 3.41 -12.22 4.18
N VAL A 115 2.82 -11.51 3.21
CA VAL A 115 3.12 -11.73 1.78
C VAL A 115 4.49 -11.21 1.36
N LEU A 116 5.05 -10.27 2.14
CA LEU A 116 6.43 -9.79 2.02
C LEU A 116 7.43 -10.60 2.86
N GLU A 117 6.99 -11.70 3.48
CA GLU A 117 7.82 -12.62 4.26
C GLU A 117 8.57 -11.93 5.43
N ILE A 118 7.97 -10.85 5.97
CA ILE A 118 8.48 -10.14 7.14
C ILE A 118 8.18 -10.97 8.38
N ARG A 119 9.17 -11.10 9.28
CA ARG A 119 9.03 -11.88 10.50
C ARG A 119 8.84 -10.97 11.71
N PRO A 120 8.09 -11.39 12.76
CA PRO A 120 7.81 -10.54 13.92
C PRO A 120 9.06 -9.97 14.62
N GLN A 121 10.17 -10.73 14.64
CA GLN A 121 11.43 -10.30 15.24
C GLN A 121 12.12 -9.16 14.49
N ASP A 122 11.75 -8.93 13.22
CA ASP A 122 12.34 -7.90 12.37
C ASP A 122 11.56 -6.56 12.51
N MET A 123 10.52 -6.52 13.35
CA MET A 123 9.62 -5.38 13.56
C MET A 123 9.49 -5.01 15.04
N ASP A 124 9.12 -3.76 15.30
CA ASP A 124 8.81 -3.25 16.63
C ASP A 124 7.41 -2.61 16.71
N GLY A 125 7.01 -2.27 17.94
CA GLY A 125 5.79 -1.51 18.20
C GLY A 125 4.51 -2.12 17.61
N LEU A 126 3.71 -1.27 16.98
CA LEU A 126 2.36 -1.59 16.52
C LEU A 126 2.34 -2.56 15.33
N HIS A 127 3.31 -2.45 14.41
CA HIS A 127 3.39 -3.37 13.27
C HIS A 127 3.71 -4.79 13.74
N ARG A 128 4.61 -4.96 14.71
CA ARG A 128 4.84 -6.28 15.32
C ARG A 128 3.56 -6.85 15.93
N PHE A 129 2.80 -6.03 16.66
CA PHE A 129 1.52 -6.44 17.23
C PHE A 129 0.51 -6.87 16.15
N TYR A 130 0.40 -6.14 15.04
CA TYR A 130 -0.49 -6.50 13.94
C TYR A 130 -0.11 -7.81 13.28
N LEU A 131 1.19 -8.03 13.01
CA LEU A 131 1.67 -9.29 12.45
C LEU A 131 1.43 -10.47 13.39
N GLU A 132 1.76 -10.33 14.68
CA GLU A 132 1.52 -11.38 15.68
C GLU A 132 0.03 -11.70 15.81
N LYS A 133 -0.85 -10.69 15.81
CA LYS A 133 -2.30 -10.87 15.81
C LYS A 133 -2.77 -11.61 14.55
N PHE A 134 -2.29 -11.20 13.38
CA PHE A 134 -2.64 -11.84 12.11
C PHE A 134 -2.25 -13.31 12.08
N LEU A 135 -1.00 -13.63 12.43
CA LEU A 135 -0.51 -15.01 12.46
C LEU A 135 -1.24 -15.89 13.49
N LYS A 136 -1.79 -15.27 14.55
CA LYS A 136 -2.56 -15.97 15.59
C LYS A 136 -4.01 -16.21 15.17
N GLU A 137 -4.65 -15.23 14.52
CA GLU A 137 -6.09 -15.21 14.28
C GLU A 137 -6.48 -15.69 12.87
N VAL A 138 -5.56 -15.66 11.91
CA VAL A 138 -5.82 -15.97 10.50
C VAL A 138 -4.94 -17.12 10.07
N LYS A 139 -5.57 -18.26 9.75
CA LYS A 139 -4.86 -19.39 9.13
C LYS A 139 -4.55 -19.08 7.68
N TYR A 140 -3.42 -19.59 7.19
CA TYR A 140 -2.96 -19.31 5.82
C TYR A 140 -4.01 -19.68 4.76
N GLU A 141 -4.66 -20.82 4.92
CA GLU A 141 -5.72 -21.32 4.04
C GLU A 141 -7.00 -20.47 4.05
N ASP A 142 -7.25 -19.71 5.13
CA ASP A 142 -8.46 -18.92 5.32
C ASP A 142 -8.30 -17.45 4.88
N ILE A 143 -7.07 -16.98 4.62
CA ILE A 143 -6.77 -15.60 4.22
C ILE A 143 -7.66 -15.14 3.06
N ARG A 144 -7.82 -16.00 2.04
CA ARG A 144 -8.61 -15.67 0.85
C ARG A 144 -10.09 -15.49 1.18
N LEU A 145 -10.65 -16.39 1.99
CA LEU A 145 -12.04 -16.30 2.42
C LEU A 145 -12.29 -15.02 3.22
N TYR A 146 -11.33 -14.63 4.07
CA TYR A 146 -11.42 -13.39 4.82
C TYR A 146 -11.35 -12.14 3.93
N LEU A 147 -10.45 -12.11 2.95
CA LEU A 147 -10.41 -11.02 1.96
C LEU A 147 -11.75 -10.91 1.22
N ASP A 148 -12.29 -12.03 0.74
CA ASP A 148 -13.55 -12.03 0.01
C ASP A 148 -14.76 -11.57 0.84
N SER A 149 -14.80 -11.88 2.15
CA SER A 149 -15.88 -11.41 3.03
C SER A 149 -15.85 -9.91 3.33
N HIS A 150 -14.74 -9.22 3.04
CA HIS A 150 -14.57 -7.77 3.22
C HIS A 150 -14.47 -7.01 1.89
N ARG A 151 -14.75 -7.67 0.76
CA ARG A 151 -14.71 -7.03 -0.55
C ARG A 151 -15.77 -5.93 -0.65
N ILE A 152 -15.37 -4.76 -1.12
CA ILE A 152 -16.29 -3.66 -1.44
C ILE A 152 -17.22 -4.13 -2.55
N SER A 153 -18.53 -4.16 -2.28
CA SER A 153 -19.52 -4.49 -3.31
C SER A 153 -19.63 -3.35 -4.32
N SER A 154 -19.60 -3.68 -5.62
CA SER A 154 -19.90 -2.74 -6.69
C SER A 154 -21.37 -2.31 -6.73
N ASP A 155 -22.26 -3.02 -6.03
CA ASP A 155 -23.72 -2.84 -6.15
C ASP A 155 -24.26 -1.58 -5.45
N GLY A 156 -23.40 -0.77 -4.82
CA GLY A 156 -23.78 0.42 -4.06
C GLY A 156 -23.57 1.77 -4.75
N ARG A 157 -22.93 1.84 -5.92
CA ARG A 157 -22.60 3.14 -6.57
C ARG A 157 -23.53 3.57 -7.72
N ASP A 158 -24.52 2.76 -8.10
CA ASP A 158 -25.41 3.05 -9.25
C ASP A 158 -26.90 3.26 -8.92
N ASN A 159 -27.30 3.47 -7.65
CA ASN A 159 -28.70 3.81 -7.34
C ASN A 159 -28.84 4.97 -6.35
N LYS A 160 -28.50 6.17 -6.83
CA LYS A 160 -29.29 7.37 -6.52
C LYS A 160 -29.93 7.91 -7.80
N SER A 161 -30.80 7.10 -8.41
CA SER A 161 -31.97 7.66 -9.08
C SER A 161 -32.79 8.34 -7.99
N SER A 162 -32.57 9.64 -7.80
CA SER A 162 -33.60 10.46 -7.19
C SER A 162 -34.62 10.74 -8.28
N ASP A 163 -35.54 9.78 -8.40
CA ASP A 163 -36.91 10.10 -8.77
C ASP A 163 -37.33 11.29 -7.92
N VAL A 164 -37.56 12.41 -8.58
CA VAL A 164 -38.36 13.51 -8.02
C VAL A 164 -39.76 13.33 -8.61
N PRO A 165 -40.74 12.81 -7.84
CA PRO A 165 -42.12 12.94 -8.21
C PRO A 165 -42.69 14.26 -7.68
N ARG A 166 -43.21 15.04 -8.65
CA ARG A 166 -44.12 16.19 -8.57
C ARG A 166 -43.52 17.55 -8.24
#